data_AF-A0AAU5QVQ7-F1
#
_entry.id   AF-A0AAU5QVQ7-F1
#
_cell.length_a   1.000
_cell.length_b   1.000
_cell.length_c   1.000
_cell.angle_alpha   90.00
_cell.angle_beta   90.00
_cell.angle_gamma   90.00
#
_symmetry.space_group_name_H-M   'P 1'
#
loop_
_entity.id
_entity.type
_entity.pdbx_description
1 polymer ?
#
loop_
_entity_poly.entity_id
_entity_poly.type
_entity_poly.pdbx_seq_one_letter_code
_entity_poly.pdbx_strand_id
1 'polypeptide(L)'
;MSNAPAGTTFPEQAADLVARVDQDRWGSVRPSLYETARVISAAPWLPGEARRVGYLLDEQAADGSWGEGPEPYRLLPTLSGVEAALAVLRRAAVSGDVRSRLTGAAANGLTALRALPPAGPWPDTAAAELLVPGLVSKINEHLAHATEEVPGLGGAVADPVAIPGGYHEGAPAYVAARFEAAGALPMKLHHTFEGIAGHIPRTLTPDIDGLLGSSPAATAAWAASHTPAAVQQAIAHLEPVAHRYDGLFPEAAPIRVFERLWVAAALARAGLPTATLPTIRRWVDEIYDPEGVRGAPGLMKDADDTAMAVLVASLVGRPYGPGPLEPFHNGSHFDCYIGEDTGSVTANAHALQALGGCSRRLPPEDGIDDPRADKLCDWLIGQQGTEGHWPDKWHASPYYSTERCVSALAQHGGPHASAAVAKAVVWTADTQRDDGSWGVWGGTAEETAYAVKILLSAAPPTPGRRQVRALDRAEAYLDAVRDAGTRHPALWHDKTLYAPAAMIEAEILAAREMLRIRHL
;
A
#
# COMPACT_ATOMS: atom_id res chain seq x y z
N MET A 1 -2.64 -12.84 17.80
CA MET A 1 -2.88 -12.55 19.23
C MET A 1 -1.53 -12.39 19.91
N SER A 2 -1.06 -11.15 20.08
CA SER A 2 0.18 -10.84 20.81
C SER A 2 -0.23 -10.25 22.15
N ASN A 3 -0.19 -11.06 23.21
CA ASN A 3 -0.25 -10.58 24.59
C ASN A 3 1.17 -10.20 24.99
N ALA A 4 1.62 -8.99 24.67
CA ALA A 4 2.77 -8.43 25.35
C ALA A 4 2.33 -8.07 26.78
N PRO A 5 2.92 -8.65 27.83
CA PRO A 5 2.54 -8.35 29.20
C PRO A 5 2.83 -6.88 29.52
N ALA A 6 1.97 -6.25 30.31
CA ALA A 6 2.21 -4.91 30.85
C ALA A 6 3.55 -4.88 31.57
N GLY A 7 4.55 -4.20 30.99
CA GLY A 7 5.91 -4.10 31.52
C GLY A 7 7.05 -4.41 30.54
N THR A 8 6.79 -4.79 29.28
CA THR A 8 7.86 -4.99 28.29
C THR A 8 8.42 -3.66 27.79
N THR A 9 9.74 -3.58 27.71
CA THR A 9 10.48 -2.39 27.28
C THR A 9 10.52 -2.26 25.75
N PHE A 10 10.78 -1.06 25.23
CA PHE A 10 10.94 -0.84 23.78
C PHE A 10 11.97 -1.80 23.15
N PRO A 11 13.18 -2.04 23.74
CA PRO A 11 14.13 -3.00 23.21
C PRO A 11 13.58 -4.42 23.04
N GLU A 12 12.78 -4.90 23.99
CA GLU A 12 12.17 -6.24 23.95
C GLU A 12 11.09 -6.30 22.87
N GLN A 13 10.18 -5.33 22.84
CA GLN A 13 9.10 -5.27 21.85
C GLN A 13 9.64 -5.15 20.42
N ALA A 14 10.68 -4.36 20.21
CA ALA A 14 11.33 -4.20 18.91
C ALA A 14 12.08 -5.47 18.48
N ALA A 15 12.75 -6.17 19.42
CA ALA A 15 13.39 -7.45 19.14
C ALA A 15 12.37 -8.53 18.76
N ASP A 16 11.25 -8.60 19.47
CA ASP A 16 10.15 -9.53 19.18
C ASP A 16 9.52 -9.23 17.82
N LEU A 17 9.29 -7.96 17.49
CA LEU A 17 8.75 -7.56 16.18
C LEU A 17 9.69 -7.95 15.04
N VAL A 18 10.98 -7.63 15.16
CA VAL A 18 11.99 -8.00 14.17
C VAL A 18 12.09 -9.52 14.00
N ALA A 19 12.03 -10.29 15.09
CA ALA A 19 12.03 -11.75 15.01
C ALA A 19 10.79 -12.31 14.30
N ARG A 20 9.60 -11.75 14.53
CA ARG A 20 8.38 -12.15 13.82
C ARG A 20 8.45 -11.84 12.33
N VAL A 21 8.89 -10.63 11.96
CA VAL A 21 9.07 -10.22 10.56
C VAL A 21 10.13 -11.07 9.85
N ASP A 22 11.16 -11.50 10.56
CA ASP A 22 12.20 -12.35 9.99
C ASP A 22 11.67 -13.76 9.64
N GLN A 23 10.81 -14.30 10.50
CA GLN A 23 10.23 -15.62 10.35
C GLN A 23 9.06 -15.66 9.36
N ASP A 24 8.40 -14.53 9.09
CA ASP A 24 7.33 -14.45 8.10
C ASP A 24 7.90 -14.38 6.67
N ARG A 25 7.51 -15.36 5.85
CA ARG A 25 7.93 -15.44 4.44
C ARG A 25 7.05 -14.62 3.50
N TRP A 26 5.93 -14.10 3.97
CA TRP A 26 4.91 -13.44 3.15
C TRP A 26 4.82 -11.95 3.41
N GLY A 27 4.99 -11.54 4.67
CA GLY A 27 4.66 -10.21 5.15
C GLY A 27 3.29 -10.18 5.83
N SER A 28 3.15 -9.24 6.76
CA SER A 28 2.03 -9.10 7.67
C SER A 28 0.99 -8.14 7.09
N VAL A 29 0.21 -8.62 6.14
CA VAL A 29 -0.97 -7.92 5.60
C VAL A 29 -2.24 -8.73 5.84
N ARG A 30 -3.38 -8.09 5.62
CA ARG A 30 -4.70 -8.73 5.69
C ARG A 30 -5.14 -9.20 4.29
N PRO A 31 -6.13 -10.11 4.22
CA PRO A 31 -6.80 -10.39 2.97
C PRO A 31 -7.37 -9.12 2.34
N SER A 32 -7.18 -9.00 1.03
CA SER A 32 -7.82 -8.03 0.17
C SER A 32 -9.12 -8.62 -0.38
N LEU A 33 -10.18 -7.83 -0.31
CA LEU A 33 -11.43 -8.19 -0.97
C LEU A 33 -11.28 -8.16 -2.50
N TYR A 34 -10.56 -7.16 -3.04
CA TYR A 34 -10.36 -7.06 -4.47
C TYR A 34 -9.70 -8.32 -5.03
N GLU A 35 -8.53 -8.69 -4.50
CA GLU A 35 -7.76 -9.85 -4.92
C GLU A 35 -8.55 -11.15 -4.74
N THR A 36 -9.19 -11.33 -3.58
CA THR A 36 -10.01 -12.52 -3.32
C THR A 36 -11.16 -12.64 -4.31
N ALA A 37 -11.87 -11.54 -4.62
CA ALA A 37 -12.97 -11.52 -5.57
C ALA A 37 -12.50 -11.76 -7.02
N ARG A 38 -11.34 -11.23 -7.42
CA ARG A 38 -10.74 -11.55 -8.73
C ARG A 38 -10.40 -13.03 -8.84
N VAL A 39 -9.87 -13.65 -7.78
CA VAL A 39 -9.62 -15.11 -7.75
C VAL A 39 -10.92 -15.92 -7.82
N ILE A 40 -12.01 -15.50 -7.16
CA ILE A 40 -13.34 -16.14 -7.29
C ILE A 40 -13.80 -16.14 -8.76
N SER A 41 -13.59 -15.04 -9.48
CA SER A 41 -14.02 -14.90 -10.86
C SER A 41 -13.13 -15.68 -11.83
N ALA A 42 -11.81 -15.50 -11.74
CA ALA A 42 -10.84 -16.00 -12.72
C ALA A 42 -10.32 -17.42 -12.44
N ALA A 43 -10.38 -17.92 -11.20
CA ALA A 43 -9.85 -19.22 -10.83
C ALA A 43 -10.87 -20.14 -10.13
N PRO A 44 -11.99 -20.49 -10.81
CA PRO A 44 -12.96 -21.45 -10.26
C PRO A 44 -12.38 -22.87 -10.09
N TRP A 45 -11.24 -23.15 -10.71
CA TRP A 45 -10.48 -24.40 -10.57
C TRP A 45 -9.67 -24.47 -9.26
N LEU A 46 -9.48 -23.35 -8.56
CA LEU A 46 -8.71 -23.33 -7.32
C LEU A 46 -9.58 -23.79 -6.14
N PRO A 47 -9.12 -24.76 -5.31
CA PRO A 47 -9.85 -25.19 -4.12
C PRO A 47 -10.20 -24.03 -3.16
N GLY A 48 -11.26 -24.20 -2.37
CA GLY A 48 -11.67 -23.23 -1.34
C GLY A 48 -12.62 -22.12 -1.79
N GLU A 49 -13.29 -22.25 -2.95
CA GLU A 49 -14.23 -21.23 -3.46
C GLU A 49 -15.32 -20.87 -2.43
N ALA A 50 -15.89 -21.86 -1.73
CA ALA A 50 -16.92 -21.62 -0.71
C ALA A 50 -16.46 -20.67 0.41
N ARG A 51 -15.20 -20.77 0.83
CA ARG A 51 -14.61 -19.88 1.85
C ARG A 51 -14.48 -18.45 1.35
N ARG A 52 -14.06 -18.28 0.09
CA ARG A 52 -13.94 -16.98 -0.58
C ARG A 52 -15.31 -16.32 -0.83
N VAL A 53 -16.29 -17.11 -1.26
CA VAL A 53 -17.69 -16.64 -1.42
C VAL A 53 -18.28 -16.23 -0.08
N GLY A 54 -18.04 -17.00 0.99
CA GLY A 54 -18.42 -16.61 2.35
C GLY A 54 -17.82 -15.25 2.74
N TYR A 55 -16.52 -15.08 2.55
CA TYR A 55 -15.84 -13.80 2.80
C TYR A 55 -16.42 -12.63 1.99
N LEU A 56 -16.68 -12.83 0.70
CA LEU A 56 -17.30 -11.81 -0.15
C LEU A 56 -18.67 -11.37 0.40
N LEU A 57 -19.49 -12.30 0.85
CA LEU A 57 -20.81 -12.02 1.40
C LEU A 57 -20.73 -11.34 2.78
N ASP A 58 -19.76 -11.75 3.61
CA ASP A 58 -19.63 -11.27 4.99
C ASP A 58 -18.99 -9.87 5.07
N GLU A 59 -18.19 -9.48 4.07
CA GLU A 59 -17.53 -8.16 3.99
C GLU A 59 -18.36 -7.10 3.24
N GLN A 60 -19.58 -7.40 2.80
CA GLN A 60 -20.45 -6.38 2.20
C GLN A 60 -20.92 -5.41 3.28
N ALA A 61 -20.71 -4.11 3.06
CA ALA A 61 -21.18 -3.07 3.95
C ALA A 61 -22.71 -2.91 3.90
N ALA A 62 -23.28 -2.27 4.91
CA ALA A 62 -24.72 -2.07 5.02
C ALA A 62 -25.33 -1.22 3.88
N ASP A 63 -24.52 -0.38 3.24
CA ASP A 63 -24.89 0.42 2.06
C ASP A 63 -24.77 -0.37 0.73
N GLY A 64 -24.37 -1.65 0.79
CA GLY A 64 -24.18 -2.51 -0.37
C GLY A 64 -22.78 -2.42 -1.00
N SER A 65 -21.96 -1.47 -0.59
CA SER A 65 -20.58 -1.31 -1.07
C SER A 65 -19.64 -2.33 -0.43
N TRP A 66 -18.41 -2.35 -0.93
CA TRP A 66 -17.32 -3.15 -0.43
C TRP A 66 -16.05 -2.30 -0.30
N GLY A 67 -15.16 -2.70 0.61
CA GLY A 67 -13.87 -2.04 0.82
C GLY A 67 -13.85 -1.07 1.99
N GLU A 68 -12.63 -0.67 2.38
CA GLU A 68 -12.39 0.29 3.46
C GLU A 68 -12.29 1.73 2.91
N GLY A 69 -12.33 2.72 3.79
CA GLY A 69 -12.24 4.14 3.41
C GLY A 69 -13.59 4.75 2.96
N PRO A 70 -13.55 5.99 2.43
CA PRO A 70 -14.72 6.71 1.95
C PRO A 70 -15.17 6.19 0.58
N GLU A 71 -16.36 6.60 0.15
CA GLU A 71 -17.02 6.13 -1.07
C GLU A 71 -16.11 6.06 -2.32
N PRO A 72 -15.25 7.04 -2.64
CA PRO A 72 -14.37 6.94 -3.82
C PRO A 72 -13.40 5.75 -3.78
N TYR A 73 -12.88 5.39 -2.61
CA TYR A 73 -12.00 4.22 -2.44
C TYR A 73 -12.76 2.88 -2.49
N ARG A 74 -14.09 2.92 -2.34
CA ARG A 74 -14.95 1.74 -2.41
C ARG A 74 -15.38 1.39 -3.84
N LEU A 75 -15.10 2.24 -4.83
CA LEU A 75 -15.49 2.00 -6.23
C LEU A 75 -14.92 0.67 -6.75
N LEU A 76 -13.59 0.54 -6.77
CA LEU A 76 -12.94 -0.65 -7.32
C LEU A 76 -13.26 -1.96 -6.56
N PRO A 77 -13.20 -2.03 -5.21
CA PRO A 77 -13.60 -3.23 -4.49
C PRO A 77 -15.08 -3.57 -4.66
N THR A 78 -15.98 -2.58 -4.80
CA THR A 78 -17.41 -2.83 -5.10
C THR A 78 -17.60 -3.39 -6.51
N LEU A 79 -16.94 -2.83 -7.52
CA LEU A 79 -16.93 -3.39 -8.88
C LEU A 79 -16.42 -4.84 -8.86
N SER A 80 -15.33 -5.11 -8.15
CA SER A 80 -14.76 -6.44 -8.00
C SER A 80 -15.73 -7.40 -7.30
N GLY A 81 -16.39 -6.97 -6.23
CA GLY A 81 -17.34 -7.80 -5.50
C GLY A 81 -18.58 -8.15 -6.32
N VAL A 82 -19.16 -7.15 -7.00
CA VAL A 82 -20.32 -7.34 -7.88
C VAL A 82 -19.98 -8.29 -9.03
N GLU A 83 -18.86 -8.05 -9.73
CA GLU A 83 -18.45 -8.91 -10.85
C GLU A 83 -18.24 -10.35 -10.39
N ALA A 84 -17.59 -10.56 -9.24
CA ALA A 84 -17.35 -11.90 -8.70
C ALA A 84 -18.65 -12.63 -8.35
N ALA A 85 -19.60 -11.92 -7.72
CA ALA A 85 -20.91 -12.49 -7.41
C ALA A 85 -21.68 -12.90 -8.67
N LEU A 86 -21.68 -12.04 -9.70
CA LEU A 86 -22.31 -12.34 -11.00
C LEU A 86 -21.60 -13.51 -11.70
N ALA A 87 -20.28 -13.56 -11.67
CA ALA A 87 -19.49 -14.66 -12.25
C ALA A 87 -19.82 -16.01 -11.61
N VAL A 88 -20.00 -16.05 -10.28
CA VAL A 88 -20.44 -17.27 -9.56
C VAL A 88 -21.87 -17.65 -9.93
N LEU A 89 -22.79 -16.69 -10.00
CA LEU A 89 -24.21 -16.94 -10.32
C LEU A 89 -24.42 -17.53 -11.73
N ARG A 90 -23.54 -17.18 -12.67
CA ARG A 90 -23.52 -17.76 -14.03
C ARG A 90 -23.04 -19.22 -14.06
N ARG A 91 -22.36 -19.70 -13.03
CA ARG A 91 -21.96 -21.12 -12.92
C ARG A 91 -23.15 -21.94 -12.41
N ALA A 92 -23.38 -23.12 -13.01
CA ALA A 92 -24.54 -23.95 -12.70
C ALA A 92 -24.49 -24.63 -11.30
N ALA A 93 -23.33 -24.64 -10.64
CA ALA A 93 -23.04 -25.50 -9.47
C ALA A 93 -23.19 -24.82 -8.09
N VAL A 94 -24.12 -23.87 -7.93
CA VAL A 94 -24.31 -23.14 -6.66
C VAL A 94 -25.59 -23.58 -5.97
N SER A 95 -25.52 -23.87 -4.66
CA SER A 95 -26.69 -24.23 -3.84
C SER A 95 -27.72 -23.09 -3.78
N GLY A 96 -28.99 -23.42 -3.54
CA GLY A 96 -30.08 -22.43 -3.57
C GLY A 96 -29.93 -21.28 -2.57
N ASP A 97 -29.45 -21.57 -1.35
CA ASP A 97 -29.22 -20.56 -0.31
C ASP A 97 -28.09 -19.59 -0.69
N VAL A 98 -26.94 -20.13 -1.10
CA VAL A 98 -25.79 -19.31 -1.53
C VAL A 98 -26.13 -18.50 -2.76
N ARG A 99 -26.89 -19.07 -3.71
CA ARG A 99 -27.42 -18.35 -4.88
C ARG A 99 -28.27 -17.16 -4.45
N SER A 100 -29.22 -17.34 -3.52
CA SER A 100 -30.06 -16.24 -3.03
C SER A 100 -29.26 -15.12 -2.37
N ARG A 101 -28.30 -15.47 -1.50
CA ARG A 101 -27.41 -14.50 -0.84
C ARG A 101 -26.56 -13.72 -1.86
N LEU A 102 -25.97 -14.41 -2.84
CA LEU A 102 -25.19 -13.79 -3.90
C LEU A 102 -26.03 -12.88 -4.79
N THR A 103 -27.26 -13.28 -5.11
CA THR A 103 -28.21 -12.44 -5.86
C THR A 103 -28.52 -11.15 -5.11
N GLY A 104 -28.82 -11.23 -3.81
CA GLY A 104 -29.01 -10.05 -2.97
C GLY A 104 -27.77 -9.16 -2.89
N ALA A 105 -26.59 -9.77 -2.69
CA ALA A 105 -25.34 -9.05 -2.62
C ALA A 105 -25.01 -8.31 -3.93
N ALA A 106 -25.19 -8.97 -5.08
CA ALA A 106 -25.00 -8.35 -6.39
C ALA A 106 -25.98 -7.18 -6.63
N ALA A 107 -27.26 -7.34 -6.28
CA ALA A 107 -28.26 -6.27 -6.43
C ALA A 107 -27.95 -5.05 -5.55
N ASN A 108 -27.56 -5.28 -4.29
CA ASN A 108 -27.16 -4.21 -3.37
C ASN A 108 -25.89 -3.51 -3.86
N GLY A 109 -24.90 -4.27 -4.34
CA GLY A 109 -23.68 -3.70 -4.91
C GLY A 109 -23.92 -2.87 -6.17
N LEU A 110 -24.78 -3.33 -7.08
CA LEU A 110 -25.19 -2.55 -8.25
C LEU A 110 -25.90 -1.25 -7.84
N THR A 111 -26.71 -1.29 -6.78
CA THR A 111 -27.35 -0.10 -6.22
C THR A 111 -26.31 0.87 -5.66
N ALA A 112 -25.34 0.37 -4.89
CA ALA A 112 -24.24 1.17 -4.36
C ALA A 112 -23.40 1.82 -5.48
N LEU A 113 -23.05 1.07 -6.53
CA LEU A 113 -22.31 1.60 -7.68
C LEU A 113 -23.06 2.72 -8.40
N ARG A 114 -24.39 2.60 -8.54
CA ARG A 114 -25.23 3.64 -9.16
C ARG A 114 -25.43 4.87 -8.26
N ALA A 115 -25.25 4.71 -6.96
CA ALA A 115 -25.33 5.81 -6.00
C ALA A 115 -24.02 6.62 -5.92
N LEU A 116 -22.90 6.07 -6.39
CA LEU A 116 -21.63 6.79 -6.43
C LEU A 116 -21.70 8.03 -7.32
N PRO A 117 -20.95 9.10 -7.00
CA PRO A 117 -20.85 10.27 -7.85
C PRO A 117 -20.46 9.90 -9.28
N PRO A 118 -21.06 10.53 -10.31
CA PRO A 118 -20.77 10.20 -11.70
C PRO A 118 -19.37 10.63 -12.14
N ALA A 119 -18.67 11.47 -11.37
CA ALA A 119 -17.33 11.94 -11.65
C ALA A 119 -16.55 12.21 -10.35
N GLY A 120 -15.22 12.22 -10.46
CA GLY A 120 -14.27 12.29 -9.35
C GLY A 120 -14.19 13.62 -8.58
N PRO A 121 -13.15 13.79 -7.74
CA PRO A 121 -11.86 13.11 -7.85
C PRO A 121 -11.90 11.65 -7.39
N TRP A 122 -11.41 10.75 -8.26
CA TRP A 122 -11.16 9.35 -7.92
C TRP A 122 -9.76 9.21 -7.32
N PRO A 123 -9.54 8.27 -6.39
CA PRO A 123 -8.21 8.04 -5.86
C PRO A 123 -7.27 7.46 -6.94
N ASP A 124 -6.01 7.90 -6.90
CA ASP A 124 -4.94 7.43 -7.78
C ASP A 124 -4.35 6.11 -7.24
N THR A 125 -5.16 5.05 -7.25
CA THR A 125 -4.74 3.69 -6.89
C THR A 125 -4.16 2.95 -8.09
N ALA A 126 -3.36 1.91 -7.84
CA ALA A 126 -2.58 1.24 -8.89
C ALA A 126 -3.45 0.74 -10.05
N ALA A 127 -3.19 1.29 -11.25
CA ALA A 127 -3.86 0.98 -12.50
C ALA A 127 -5.40 1.08 -12.46
N ALA A 128 -5.98 1.95 -11.62
CA ALA A 128 -7.42 2.17 -11.56
C ALA A 128 -8.01 2.50 -12.94
N GLU A 129 -7.25 3.20 -13.79
CA GLU A 129 -7.58 3.56 -15.17
C GLU A 129 -7.75 2.36 -16.11
N LEU A 130 -7.23 1.19 -15.75
CA LEU A 130 -7.41 -0.07 -16.48
C LEU A 130 -8.44 -0.97 -15.78
N LEU A 131 -8.34 -1.08 -14.46
CA LEU A 131 -9.14 -2.02 -13.67
C LEU A 131 -10.62 -1.61 -13.58
N VAL A 132 -10.91 -0.31 -13.39
CA VAL A 132 -12.28 0.20 -13.33
C VAL A 132 -13.05 -0.05 -14.64
N PRO A 133 -12.60 0.44 -15.82
CA PRO A 133 -13.32 0.20 -17.07
C PRO A 133 -13.39 -1.29 -17.42
N GLY A 134 -12.34 -2.06 -17.14
CA GLY A 134 -12.33 -3.51 -17.38
C GLY A 134 -13.41 -4.25 -16.56
N LEU A 135 -13.62 -3.87 -15.29
CA LEU A 135 -14.65 -4.48 -14.45
C LEU A 135 -16.05 -4.01 -14.82
N VAL A 136 -16.25 -2.73 -15.15
CA VAL A 136 -17.54 -2.23 -15.63
C VAL A 136 -17.98 -2.99 -16.89
N SER A 137 -17.06 -3.20 -17.84
CA SER A 137 -17.33 -3.99 -19.04
C SER A 137 -17.79 -5.41 -18.68
N LYS A 138 -17.03 -6.13 -17.83
CA LYS A 138 -17.38 -7.50 -17.39
C LYS A 138 -18.73 -7.57 -16.67
N ILE A 139 -19.04 -6.61 -15.81
CA ILE A 139 -20.35 -6.53 -15.15
C ILE A 139 -21.46 -6.38 -16.19
N ASN A 140 -21.31 -5.45 -17.13
CA ASN A 140 -22.30 -5.21 -18.18
C ASN A 140 -22.47 -6.43 -19.09
N GLU A 141 -21.39 -7.16 -19.39
CA GLU A 141 -21.47 -8.46 -20.08
C GLU A 141 -22.31 -9.46 -19.29
N HIS A 142 -22.07 -9.63 -17.98
CA HIS A 142 -22.87 -10.52 -17.15
C HIS A 142 -24.35 -10.11 -17.12
N LEU A 143 -24.64 -8.82 -17.01
CA LEU A 143 -26.01 -8.28 -17.00
C LEU A 143 -26.72 -8.50 -18.34
N ALA A 144 -26.05 -8.30 -19.47
CA ALA A 144 -26.61 -8.52 -20.81
C ALA A 144 -27.01 -9.99 -21.03
N HIS A 145 -26.23 -10.93 -20.47
CA HIS A 145 -26.53 -12.37 -20.54
C HIS A 145 -27.61 -12.82 -19.54
N ALA A 146 -27.99 -11.99 -18.55
CA ALA A 146 -29.01 -12.31 -17.55
C ALA A 146 -30.45 -12.15 -18.07
N THR A 147 -30.64 -12.05 -19.39
CA THR A 147 -31.92 -11.94 -20.09
C THR A 147 -32.76 -13.22 -20.03
N GLU A 148 -32.16 -14.36 -19.63
CA GLU A 148 -32.87 -15.51 -19.08
C GLU A 148 -32.67 -15.51 -17.55
N GLU A 149 -33.78 -15.32 -16.82
CA GLU A 149 -33.92 -15.04 -15.40
C GLU A 149 -32.81 -15.61 -14.49
N VAL A 150 -31.98 -14.74 -13.90
CA VAL A 150 -31.44 -15.02 -12.56
C VAL A 150 -32.51 -14.57 -11.56
N PRO A 151 -33.30 -15.48 -10.95
CA PRO A 151 -34.43 -15.09 -10.12
C PRO A 151 -33.94 -14.26 -8.93
N GLY A 152 -34.52 -13.07 -8.74
CA GLY A 152 -34.19 -12.15 -7.65
C GLY A 152 -33.27 -10.98 -7.99
N LEU A 153 -32.64 -10.94 -9.17
CA LEU A 153 -31.84 -9.78 -9.62
C LEU A 153 -32.71 -8.60 -10.11
N GLY A 154 -33.97 -8.85 -10.51
CA GLY A 154 -35.03 -7.83 -10.69
C GLY A 154 -34.62 -6.58 -11.47
N GLY A 155 -35.26 -5.44 -11.21
CA GLY A 155 -34.99 -4.15 -11.88
C GLY A 155 -33.54 -3.64 -11.81
N ALA A 156 -32.66 -4.30 -11.05
CA ALA A 156 -31.23 -4.01 -11.06
C ALA A 156 -30.51 -4.47 -12.35
N VAL A 157 -31.13 -5.27 -13.22
CA VAL A 157 -30.59 -5.66 -14.55
C VAL A 157 -30.95 -4.65 -15.63
N ALA A 158 -31.90 -3.74 -15.38
CA ALA A 158 -32.48 -2.88 -16.42
C ALA A 158 -31.50 -1.84 -16.98
N ASP A 159 -30.54 -1.37 -16.18
CA ASP A 159 -29.61 -0.31 -16.57
C ASP A 159 -28.14 -0.78 -16.50
N PRO A 160 -27.34 -0.59 -17.55
CA PRO A 160 -25.91 -0.88 -17.49
C PRO A 160 -25.20 0.02 -16.45
N VAL A 161 -24.13 -0.48 -15.86
CA VAL A 161 -23.23 0.32 -15.02
C VAL A 161 -22.46 1.28 -15.93
N ALA A 162 -22.56 2.58 -15.66
CA ALA A 162 -21.84 3.59 -16.42
C ALA A 162 -20.34 3.60 -16.04
N ILE A 163 -19.48 3.94 -17.00
CA ILE A 163 -18.07 4.23 -16.73
C ILE A 163 -18.00 5.53 -15.92
N PRO A 164 -17.41 5.54 -14.71
CA PRO A 164 -17.30 6.76 -13.92
C PRO A 164 -16.43 7.81 -14.65
N GLY A 165 -16.85 9.07 -14.61
CA GLY A 165 -16.19 10.18 -15.28
C GLY A 165 -14.75 10.35 -14.80
N GLY A 166 -13.81 10.47 -15.74
CA GLY A 166 -12.37 10.43 -15.47
C GLY A 166 -11.71 9.12 -15.92
N TYR A 167 -12.50 8.07 -16.14
CA TYR A 167 -12.05 6.82 -16.76
C TYR A 167 -12.51 6.73 -18.23
N HIS A 168 -11.79 5.94 -19.01
CA HIS A 168 -12.07 5.73 -20.43
C HIS A 168 -12.29 4.25 -20.71
N GLU A 169 -13.45 3.90 -21.29
CA GLU A 169 -13.82 2.52 -21.62
C GLU A 169 -12.75 1.81 -22.48
N GLY A 170 -12.17 2.53 -23.45
CA GLY A 170 -11.15 1.98 -24.35
C GLY A 170 -9.74 1.87 -23.77
N ALA A 171 -9.49 2.30 -22.52
CA ALA A 171 -8.15 2.36 -21.96
C ALA A 171 -7.46 0.98 -21.89
N PRO A 172 -8.11 -0.11 -21.40
CA PRO A 172 -7.50 -1.44 -21.40
C PRO A 172 -7.04 -1.92 -22.80
N ALA A 173 -7.90 -1.77 -23.80
CA ALA A 173 -7.61 -2.18 -25.17
C ALA A 173 -6.50 -1.31 -25.80
N TYR A 174 -6.53 0.00 -25.56
CA TYR A 174 -5.51 0.93 -26.04
C TYR A 174 -4.13 0.59 -25.47
N VAL A 175 -4.05 0.35 -24.16
CA VAL A 175 -2.80 0.00 -23.48
C VAL A 175 -2.28 -1.36 -23.97
N ALA A 176 -3.15 -2.37 -24.10
CA ALA A 176 -2.76 -3.67 -24.63
C ALA A 176 -2.21 -3.56 -26.06
N ALA A 177 -2.88 -2.84 -26.95
CA ALA A 177 -2.45 -2.66 -28.34
C ALA A 177 -1.08 -1.96 -28.45
N ARG A 178 -0.79 -1.00 -27.56
CA ARG A 178 0.52 -0.33 -27.50
C ARG A 178 1.66 -1.30 -27.23
N PHE A 179 1.46 -2.28 -26.35
CA PHE A 179 2.49 -3.26 -25.99
C PHE A 179 2.52 -4.46 -26.93
N GLU A 180 1.40 -4.80 -27.56
CA GLU A 180 1.41 -5.73 -28.68
C GLU A 180 2.31 -5.25 -29.81
N ALA A 181 2.21 -3.97 -30.19
CA ALA A 181 3.09 -3.37 -31.18
C ALA A 181 4.58 -3.37 -30.75
N ALA A 182 4.87 -3.34 -29.45
CA ALA A 182 6.23 -3.39 -28.91
C ALA A 182 6.80 -4.81 -28.82
N GLY A 183 5.97 -5.85 -28.96
CA GLY A 183 6.39 -7.26 -28.94
C GLY A 183 6.73 -7.82 -27.55
N ALA A 184 6.48 -7.06 -26.47
CA ALA A 184 6.70 -7.51 -25.09
C ALA A 184 5.79 -6.77 -24.12
N LEU A 185 5.28 -7.48 -23.10
CA LEU A 185 4.56 -6.87 -21.99
C LEU A 185 5.56 -6.31 -20.96
N PRO A 186 5.49 -5.02 -20.59
CA PRO A 186 6.37 -4.46 -19.57
C PRO A 186 6.03 -4.98 -18.18
N MET A 187 7.06 -5.15 -17.35
CA MET A 187 6.94 -5.62 -15.97
C MET A 187 6.01 -4.76 -15.11
N LYS A 188 5.84 -3.46 -15.43
CA LYS A 188 4.91 -2.56 -14.74
C LYS A 188 3.45 -3.02 -14.77
N LEU A 189 3.07 -3.81 -15.77
CA LEU A 189 1.71 -4.34 -15.93
C LEU A 189 1.54 -5.74 -15.34
N HIS A 190 2.60 -6.35 -14.80
CA HIS A 190 2.49 -7.70 -14.25
C HIS A 190 1.58 -7.73 -13.01
N HIS A 191 1.72 -6.75 -12.12
CA HIS A 191 0.93 -6.70 -10.89
C HIS A 191 -0.58 -6.54 -11.17
N THR A 192 -0.94 -5.80 -12.23
CA THR A 192 -2.32 -5.47 -12.61
C THR A 192 -2.72 -6.15 -13.92
N PHE A 193 -2.12 -7.29 -14.22
CA PHE A 193 -2.27 -7.99 -15.51
C PHE A 193 -3.73 -8.30 -15.84
N GLU A 194 -4.57 -8.56 -14.82
CA GLU A 194 -6.00 -8.84 -14.99
C GLU A 194 -6.78 -7.71 -15.66
N GLY A 195 -6.26 -6.48 -15.62
CA GLY A 195 -6.84 -5.32 -16.28
C GLY A 195 -6.74 -5.38 -17.81
N ILE A 196 -5.75 -6.10 -18.35
CA ILE A 196 -5.49 -6.19 -19.79
C ILE A 196 -5.50 -7.62 -20.34
N ALA A 197 -5.64 -8.63 -19.48
CA ALA A 197 -5.56 -10.05 -19.87
C ALA A 197 -6.50 -10.43 -21.02
N GLY A 198 -7.69 -9.81 -21.10
CA GLY A 198 -8.66 -10.05 -22.17
C GLY A 198 -8.32 -9.39 -23.52
N HIS A 199 -7.29 -8.54 -23.56
CA HIS A 199 -6.92 -7.74 -24.74
C HIS A 199 -5.53 -8.07 -25.29
N ILE A 200 -4.76 -8.94 -24.61
CA ILE A 200 -3.40 -9.28 -25.03
C ILE A 200 -3.33 -10.72 -25.56
N PRO A 201 -2.62 -10.98 -26.67
CA PRO A 201 -2.45 -12.35 -27.15
C PRO A 201 -1.59 -13.17 -26.18
N ARG A 202 -1.90 -14.48 -26.07
CA ARG A 202 -1.19 -15.44 -25.21
C ARG A 202 0.33 -15.49 -25.48
N THR A 203 0.77 -15.15 -26.69
CA THR A 203 2.19 -15.14 -27.06
C THR A 203 3.00 -14.03 -26.39
N LEU A 204 2.35 -13.02 -25.82
CA LEU A 204 2.99 -11.89 -25.16
C LEU A 204 2.91 -11.95 -23.63
N THR A 205 2.28 -12.99 -23.09
CA THR A 205 2.21 -13.16 -21.64
C THR A 205 3.51 -13.73 -21.11
N PRO A 206 4.05 -13.20 -20.00
CA PRO A 206 5.32 -13.64 -19.47
C PRO A 206 5.24 -15.07 -18.91
N ASP A 207 6.37 -15.77 -18.94
CA ASP A 207 6.60 -16.91 -18.07
C ASP A 207 6.68 -16.42 -16.62
N ILE A 208 6.17 -17.21 -15.68
CA ILE A 208 6.12 -16.84 -14.26
C ILE A 208 6.96 -17.78 -13.42
N ASP A 209 7.66 -17.21 -12.43
CA ASP A 209 8.32 -17.94 -11.35
C ASP A 209 7.77 -17.39 -10.02
N GLY A 210 6.70 -18.02 -9.53
CA GLY A 210 5.87 -17.49 -8.45
C GLY A 210 4.60 -16.77 -8.94
N LEU A 211 4.06 -15.87 -8.11
CA LEU A 211 2.91 -15.06 -8.49
C LEU A 211 3.32 -13.99 -9.52
N LEU A 212 2.51 -13.82 -10.56
CA LEU A 212 2.69 -12.78 -11.55
C LEU A 212 2.61 -11.39 -10.90
N GLY A 213 3.73 -10.68 -10.86
CA GLY A 213 3.83 -9.38 -10.22
C GLY A 213 3.47 -9.40 -8.73
N SER A 214 3.70 -10.51 -8.03
CA SER A 214 3.25 -10.71 -6.64
C SER A 214 1.72 -10.57 -6.42
N SER A 215 0.90 -10.63 -7.48
CA SER A 215 -0.57 -10.51 -7.37
C SER A 215 -1.28 -11.86 -7.61
N PRO A 216 -2.14 -12.29 -6.67
CA PRO A 216 -3.03 -13.42 -6.86
C PRO A 216 -4.01 -13.28 -8.05
N ALA A 217 -4.58 -12.09 -8.26
CA ALA A 217 -5.53 -11.77 -9.32
C ALA A 217 -4.87 -11.81 -10.69
N ALA A 218 -3.68 -11.20 -10.81
CA ALA A 218 -2.87 -11.28 -12.02
C ALA A 218 -2.54 -12.73 -12.37
N THR A 219 -2.15 -13.52 -11.37
CA THR A 219 -1.81 -14.94 -11.54
C THR A 219 -3.03 -15.77 -11.97
N ALA A 220 -4.19 -15.52 -11.35
CA ALA A 220 -5.45 -16.18 -11.71
C ALA A 220 -5.88 -15.81 -13.14
N ALA A 221 -5.80 -14.53 -13.52
CA ALA A 221 -6.13 -14.07 -14.86
C ALA A 221 -5.19 -14.63 -15.93
N TRP A 222 -3.88 -14.69 -15.63
CA TRP A 222 -2.88 -15.34 -16.48
C TRP A 222 -3.24 -16.81 -16.71
N ALA A 223 -3.51 -17.60 -15.68
CA ALA A 223 -3.83 -19.02 -15.87
C ALA A 223 -5.17 -19.24 -16.59
N ALA A 224 -6.17 -18.40 -16.36
CA ALA A 224 -7.48 -18.49 -17.01
C ALA A 224 -7.38 -18.37 -18.54
N SER A 225 -6.37 -17.67 -19.05
CA SER A 225 -6.11 -17.52 -20.47
C SER A 225 -5.15 -18.56 -21.04
N HIS A 226 -4.78 -19.63 -20.32
CA HIS A 226 -3.68 -20.52 -20.72
C HIS A 226 -4.03 -22.01 -20.77
N THR A 227 -3.01 -22.86 -20.90
CA THR A 227 -3.12 -24.32 -20.99
C THR A 227 -3.43 -24.94 -19.62
N PRO A 228 -3.89 -26.20 -19.57
CA PRO A 228 -4.03 -26.92 -18.30
C PRO A 228 -2.74 -26.98 -17.47
N ALA A 229 -1.56 -26.99 -18.11
CA ALA A 229 -0.28 -26.94 -17.41
C ALA A 229 -0.06 -25.61 -16.68
N ALA A 230 -0.41 -24.48 -17.32
CA ALA A 230 -0.37 -23.17 -16.69
C ALA A 230 -1.33 -23.07 -15.49
N VAL A 231 -2.51 -23.70 -15.59
CA VAL A 231 -3.43 -23.80 -14.44
C VAL A 231 -2.77 -24.55 -13.27
N GLN A 232 -2.11 -25.69 -13.52
CA GLN A 232 -1.40 -26.41 -12.45
C GLN A 232 -0.26 -25.59 -11.85
N GLN A 233 0.46 -24.82 -12.67
CA GLN A 233 1.48 -23.90 -12.18
C GLN A 233 0.90 -22.80 -11.29
N ALA A 234 -0.22 -22.18 -11.70
CA ALA A 234 -0.88 -21.17 -10.89
C ALA A 234 -1.46 -21.75 -9.58
N ILE A 235 -1.99 -22.97 -9.58
CA ILE A 235 -2.38 -23.69 -8.36
C ILE A 235 -1.18 -23.78 -7.40
N ALA A 236 -0.03 -24.26 -7.90
CA ALA A 236 1.17 -24.43 -7.09
C ALA A 236 1.68 -23.12 -6.46
N HIS A 237 1.45 -21.98 -7.11
CA HIS A 237 1.82 -20.66 -6.59
C HIS A 237 0.75 -20.02 -5.67
N LEU A 238 -0.54 -20.25 -5.95
CA LEU A 238 -1.65 -19.67 -5.17
C LEU A 238 -1.97 -20.45 -3.90
N GLU A 239 -1.84 -21.78 -3.89
CA GLU A 239 -2.18 -22.61 -2.73
C GLU A 239 -1.41 -22.26 -1.45
N PRO A 240 -0.09 -22.03 -1.47
CA PRO A 240 0.64 -21.62 -0.27
C PRO A 240 0.15 -20.28 0.29
N VAL A 241 -0.24 -19.34 -0.59
CA VAL A 241 -0.81 -18.05 -0.19
C VAL A 241 -2.19 -18.27 0.40
N ALA A 242 -3.07 -19.00 -0.29
CA ALA A 242 -4.39 -19.35 0.23
C ALA A 242 -4.29 -20.01 1.62
N HIS A 243 -3.35 -20.93 1.83
CA HIS A 243 -3.12 -21.55 3.13
C HIS A 243 -2.73 -20.54 4.22
N ARG A 244 -1.85 -19.57 3.90
CA ARG A 244 -1.44 -18.49 4.82
C ARG A 244 -2.60 -17.57 5.22
N TYR A 245 -3.58 -17.41 4.35
CA TYR A 245 -4.68 -16.45 4.46
C TYR A 245 -6.06 -17.12 4.60
N ASP A 246 -6.12 -18.36 5.09
CA ASP A 246 -7.37 -19.10 5.33
C ASP A 246 -8.30 -19.15 4.09
N GLY A 247 -7.73 -19.48 2.94
CA GLY A 247 -8.41 -19.58 1.65
C GLY A 247 -8.58 -18.25 0.90
N LEU A 248 -8.17 -17.13 1.49
CA LEU A 248 -8.26 -15.77 0.94
C LEU A 248 -6.90 -15.28 0.40
N PHE A 249 -6.86 -14.03 -0.09
CA PHE A 249 -5.68 -13.47 -0.76
C PHE A 249 -5.44 -12.01 -0.37
N PRO A 250 -4.18 -11.59 -0.11
CA PRO A 250 -3.81 -10.18 0.14
C PRO A 250 -3.60 -9.41 -1.18
N GLU A 251 -3.49 -8.08 -1.11
CA GLU A 251 -3.14 -7.20 -2.26
C GLU A 251 -1.88 -7.70 -3.01
N ALA A 252 -0.83 -7.99 -2.26
CA ALA A 252 0.40 -8.55 -2.79
C ALA A 252 0.98 -9.62 -1.86
N ALA A 253 1.61 -10.65 -2.44
CA ALA A 253 2.37 -11.65 -1.70
C ALA A 253 3.56 -12.17 -2.51
N PRO A 254 4.78 -12.19 -1.93
CA PRO A 254 5.17 -11.61 -0.64
C PRO A 254 5.51 -10.11 -0.72
N ILE A 255 5.39 -9.37 0.39
CA ILE A 255 5.81 -7.95 0.52
C ILE A 255 7.03 -7.78 1.44
N ARG A 256 7.90 -8.80 1.49
CA ARG A 256 8.98 -8.90 2.49
C ARG A 256 10.00 -7.76 2.43
N VAL A 257 10.35 -7.30 1.23
CA VAL A 257 11.40 -6.27 1.07
C VAL A 257 10.90 -4.98 1.68
N PHE A 258 9.74 -4.51 1.21
CA PHE A 258 9.02 -3.38 1.78
C PHE A 258 8.88 -3.51 3.32
N GLU A 259 8.30 -4.60 3.83
CA GLU A 259 8.04 -4.73 5.27
C GLU A 259 9.32 -4.66 6.10
N ARG A 260 10.38 -5.37 5.70
CA ARG A 260 11.65 -5.40 6.44
C ARG A 260 12.33 -4.04 6.47
N LEU A 261 12.35 -3.34 5.34
CA LEU A 261 12.98 -2.03 5.23
C LEU A 261 12.22 -0.98 6.05
N TRP A 262 10.90 -0.93 5.94
CA TRP A 262 10.08 0.04 6.67
C TRP A 262 10.06 -0.23 8.18
N VAL A 263 9.97 -1.49 8.62
CA VAL A 263 10.08 -1.83 10.06
C VAL A 263 11.43 -1.39 10.62
N ALA A 264 12.53 -1.66 9.93
CA ALA A 264 13.86 -1.26 10.38
C ALA A 264 13.99 0.27 10.46
N ALA A 265 13.56 1.00 9.43
CA ALA A 265 13.61 2.46 9.40
C ALA A 265 12.72 3.09 10.47
N ALA A 266 11.50 2.59 10.69
CA ALA A 266 10.57 3.08 11.69
C ALA A 266 11.14 2.93 13.11
N LEU A 267 11.67 1.75 13.46
CA LEU A 267 12.29 1.50 14.76
C LEU A 267 13.53 2.36 14.99
N ALA A 268 14.31 2.63 13.93
CA ALA A 268 15.51 3.47 14.03
C ALA A 268 15.20 4.91 14.48
N ARG A 269 13.97 5.40 14.31
CA ARG A 269 13.55 6.73 14.79
C ARG A 269 13.64 6.88 16.31
N ALA A 270 13.49 5.79 17.05
CA ALA A 270 13.66 5.75 18.50
C ALA A 270 15.04 5.19 18.94
N GLY A 271 15.90 4.84 17.98
CA GLY A 271 17.19 4.18 18.18
C GLY A 271 17.08 2.66 18.12
N LEU A 272 17.80 2.02 17.19
CA LEU A 272 17.76 0.56 17.03
C LEU A 272 18.35 -0.17 18.24
N PRO A 273 17.62 -1.09 18.89
CA PRO A 273 18.18 -1.92 19.95
C PRO A 273 19.30 -2.82 19.43
N THR A 274 20.37 -3.01 20.21
CA THR A 274 21.51 -3.86 19.82
C THR A 274 21.09 -5.28 19.43
N ALA A 275 20.05 -5.82 20.06
CA ALA A 275 19.52 -7.16 19.79
C ALA A 275 18.92 -7.33 18.37
N THR A 276 18.46 -6.24 17.72
CA THR A 276 17.87 -6.31 16.37
C THR A 276 18.93 -6.23 15.26
N LEU A 277 20.10 -5.64 15.56
CA LEU A 277 21.12 -5.32 14.56
C LEU A 277 21.60 -6.52 13.73
N PRO A 278 21.86 -7.73 14.30
CA PRO A 278 22.30 -8.87 13.50
C PRO A 278 21.28 -9.26 12.42
N THR A 279 20.00 -9.27 12.77
CA THR A 279 18.91 -9.61 11.85
C THR A 279 18.71 -8.56 10.77
N ILE A 280 18.67 -7.27 11.15
CA ILE A 280 18.49 -6.18 10.19
C ILE A 280 19.68 -6.09 9.23
N ARG A 281 20.93 -6.29 9.71
CA ARG A 281 22.11 -6.35 8.84
C ARG A 281 22.00 -7.46 7.80
N ARG A 282 21.53 -8.65 8.20
CA ARG A 282 21.29 -9.74 7.27
C ARG A 282 20.20 -9.38 6.26
N TRP A 283 19.10 -8.75 6.67
CA TRP A 283 18.07 -8.28 5.71
C TRP A 283 18.66 -7.34 4.67
N VAL A 284 19.47 -6.35 5.09
CA VAL A 284 20.13 -5.44 4.16
C VAL A 284 21.02 -6.19 3.17
N ASP A 285 21.78 -7.19 3.63
CA ASP A 285 22.66 -7.99 2.78
C ASP A 285 21.91 -8.84 1.76
N GLU A 286 20.70 -9.29 2.12
CA GLU A 286 19.81 -10.04 1.23
C GLU A 286 19.08 -9.13 0.23
N ILE A 287 18.77 -7.89 0.63
CA ILE A 287 17.87 -6.98 -0.11
C ILE A 287 18.62 -6.04 -1.05
N TYR A 288 19.79 -5.54 -0.61
CA TYR A 288 20.51 -4.52 -1.37
C TYR A 288 20.97 -5.07 -2.73
N ASP A 289 20.64 -4.34 -3.79
CA ASP A 289 21.01 -4.67 -5.16
C ASP A 289 21.68 -3.44 -5.81
N PRO A 290 22.91 -3.57 -6.36
CA PRO A 290 23.62 -2.46 -6.99
C PRO A 290 22.91 -1.87 -8.23
N GLU A 291 21.96 -2.59 -8.81
CA GLU A 291 21.15 -2.15 -9.95
C GLU A 291 19.77 -1.61 -9.53
N GLY A 292 19.48 -1.53 -8.23
CA GLY A 292 18.21 -1.04 -7.68
C GLY A 292 17.37 -2.14 -7.03
N VAL A 293 16.53 -1.76 -6.08
CA VAL A 293 15.69 -2.65 -5.27
C VAL A 293 14.24 -2.55 -5.73
N ARG A 294 13.49 -3.63 -5.53
CA ARG A 294 12.03 -3.71 -5.77
C ARG A 294 11.33 -4.13 -4.48
N GLY A 295 10.16 -3.57 -4.19
CA GLY A 295 9.41 -3.91 -2.97
C GLY A 295 8.85 -5.34 -2.91
N ALA A 296 8.61 -5.95 -4.06
CA ALA A 296 8.14 -7.34 -4.15
C ALA A 296 8.63 -8.06 -5.43
N PRO A 297 8.71 -9.41 -5.42
CA PRO A 297 9.03 -10.19 -6.61
C PRO A 297 8.13 -9.87 -7.80
N GLY A 298 8.71 -9.79 -9.00
CA GLY A 298 7.94 -9.51 -10.23
C GLY A 298 7.47 -8.06 -10.41
N LEU A 299 7.77 -7.15 -9.47
CA LEU A 299 7.60 -5.71 -9.65
C LEU A 299 8.84 -5.05 -10.27
N MET A 300 8.69 -3.84 -10.80
CA MET A 300 9.84 -3.06 -11.24
C MET A 300 10.70 -2.61 -10.05
N LYS A 301 11.98 -2.34 -10.32
CA LYS A 301 12.82 -1.61 -9.39
C LYS A 301 12.35 -0.17 -9.36
N ASP A 302 12.40 0.45 -8.20
CA ASP A 302 11.88 1.80 -7.96
C ASP A 302 12.79 2.59 -7.01
N ALA A 303 12.69 3.91 -7.06
CA ALA A 303 13.52 4.79 -6.24
C ALA A 303 13.17 4.70 -4.75
N ASP A 304 11.94 4.32 -4.39
CA ASP A 304 11.46 4.34 -3.01
C ASP A 304 12.07 3.19 -2.19
N ASP A 305 11.87 1.95 -2.63
CA ASP A 305 12.46 0.76 -2.04
C ASP A 305 13.99 0.80 -2.14
N THR A 306 14.54 1.34 -3.23
CA THR A 306 15.99 1.53 -3.38
C THR A 306 16.53 2.51 -2.33
N ALA A 307 15.86 3.64 -2.14
CA ALA A 307 16.26 4.63 -1.14
C ALA A 307 16.18 4.05 0.26
N MET A 308 15.10 3.32 0.57
CA MET A 308 14.93 2.66 1.85
C MET A 308 16.00 1.60 2.12
N ALA A 309 16.41 0.82 1.11
CA ALA A 309 17.52 -0.13 1.24
C ALA A 309 18.85 0.57 1.58
N VAL A 310 19.15 1.68 0.91
CA VAL A 310 20.35 2.50 1.17
C VAL A 310 20.29 3.17 2.55
N LEU A 311 19.12 3.68 2.94
CA LEU A 311 18.88 4.29 4.24
C LEU A 311 19.11 3.27 5.37
N VAL A 312 18.47 2.10 5.30
CA VAL A 312 18.61 1.06 6.33
C VAL A 312 20.05 0.55 6.38
N ALA A 313 20.71 0.37 5.22
CA ALA A 313 22.13 0.04 5.19
C ALA A 313 22.99 1.05 5.96
N SER A 314 22.69 2.35 5.79
CA SER A 314 23.35 3.43 6.54
C SER A 314 23.10 3.32 8.05
N LEU A 315 21.84 3.11 8.45
CA LEU A 315 21.42 3.02 9.86
C LEU A 315 22.07 1.86 10.62
N VAL A 316 22.37 0.75 9.95
CA VAL A 316 23.02 -0.41 10.59
C VAL A 316 24.53 -0.54 10.30
N GLY A 317 25.12 0.45 9.63
CA GLY A 317 26.55 0.51 9.34
C GLY A 317 27.04 -0.49 8.30
N ARG A 318 26.21 -0.86 7.31
CA ARG A 318 26.60 -1.70 6.17
C ARG A 318 27.16 -0.83 5.04
N PRO A 319 28.25 -1.20 4.35
CA PRO A 319 28.99 -0.32 3.43
C PRO A 319 28.34 -0.17 2.04
N TYR A 320 27.01 -0.10 1.99
CA TYR A 320 26.26 0.09 0.75
C TYR A 320 25.89 1.57 0.57
N GLY A 321 26.14 2.10 -0.64
CA GLY A 321 26.00 3.51 -0.98
C GLY A 321 24.81 3.81 -1.89
N PRO A 322 24.60 5.07 -2.29
CA PRO A 322 23.42 5.51 -3.03
C PRO A 322 23.52 5.30 -4.55
N GLY A 323 24.56 4.62 -5.05
CA GLY A 323 24.76 4.37 -6.48
C GLY A 323 23.53 3.80 -7.22
N PRO A 324 22.77 2.86 -6.63
CA PRO A 324 21.57 2.31 -7.26
C PRO A 324 20.43 3.31 -7.50
N LEU A 325 20.47 4.50 -6.88
CA LEU A 325 19.48 5.56 -7.09
C LEU A 325 19.72 6.35 -8.38
N GLU A 326 20.93 6.30 -8.95
CA GLU A 326 21.31 7.13 -10.09
C GLU A 326 20.37 7.01 -11.31
N PRO A 327 19.91 5.81 -11.71
CA PRO A 327 19.00 5.68 -12.86
C PRO A 327 17.66 6.40 -12.72
N PHE A 328 17.27 6.73 -11.48
CA PHE A 328 15.99 7.37 -11.17
C PHE A 328 16.10 8.91 -11.08
N HIS A 329 17.32 9.47 -11.04
CA HIS A 329 17.51 10.90 -10.90
C HIS A 329 17.24 11.65 -12.21
N ASN A 330 16.24 12.54 -12.22
CA ASN A 330 15.85 13.32 -13.39
C ASN A 330 16.50 14.72 -13.46
N GLY A 331 17.45 15.01 -12.56
CA GLY A 331 18.19 16.27 -12.48
C GLY A 331 17.73 17.23 -11.38
N SER A 332 16.51 17.04 -10.85
CA SER A 332 15.94 17.81 -9.73
C SER A 332 15.46 16.94 -8.58
N HIS A 333 14.85 15.80 -8.91
CA HIS A 333 14.32 14.82 -7.98
C HIS A 333 14.47 13.42 -8.59
N PHE A 334 13.94 12.41 -7.90
CA PHE A 334 13.94 11.02 -8.33
C PHE A 334 12.54 10.63 -8.79
N ASP A 335 12.44 10.08 -10.00
CA ASP A 335 11.22 9.42 -10.47
C ASP A 335 11.08 8.11 -9.68
N CYS A 336 9.96 7.90 -8.99
CA CYS A 336 9.74 6.66 -8.23
C CYS A 336 9.76 5.46 -9.16
N TYR A 337 8.96 5.51 -10.22
CA TYR A 337 9.13 4.63 -11.38
C TYR A 337 9.52 5.45 -12.61
N ILE A 338 10.49 4.96 -13.39
CA ILE A 338 10.87 5.59 -14.66
C ILE A 338 9.65 5.61 -15.60
N GLY A 339 9.25 6.81 -16.02
CA GLY A 339 8.07 7.03 -16.86
C GLY A 339 6.74 7.04 -16.11
N GLU A 340 6.75 7.45 -14.84
CA GLU A 340 5.53 7.74 -14.07
C GLU A 340 4.87 9.06 -14.48
N ASP A 341 3.56 9.14 -14.31
CA ASP A 341 2.78 10.35 -14.59
C ASP A 341 2.73 11.30 -13.39
N THR A 342 2.79 10.75 -12.17
CA THR A 342 2.72 11.48 -10.89
C THR A 342 3.95 11.16 -10.05
N GLY A 343 4.72 12.17 -9.66
CA GLY A 343 5.88 12.01 -8.77
C GLY A 343 5.49 11.66 -7.33
N SER A 344 6.37 10.95 -6.61
CA SER A 344 6.17 10.63 -5.19
C SER A 344 7.04 11.50 -4.28
N VAL A 345 6.42 12.21 -3.34
CA VAL A 345 7.13 13.00 -2.32
C VAL A 345 7.75 12.10 -1.25
N THR A 346 7.16 10.94 -0.96
CA THR A 346 7.71 9.99 0.03
C THR A 346 8.95 9.30 -0.51
N ALA A 347 8.95 8.85 -1.77
CA ALA A 347 10.13 8.28 -2.42
C ALA A 347 11.31 9.27 -2.39
N ASN A 348 11.01 10.54 -2.67
CA ASN A 348 12.00 11.61 -2.64
C ASN A 348 12.46 11.99 -1.23
N ALA A 349 11.57 11.94 -0.22
CA ALA A 349 11.96 12.10 1.17
C ALA A 349 12.90 10.97 1.63
N HIS A 350 12.60 9.71 1.27
CA HIS A 350 13.47 8.58 1.56
C HIS A 350 14.81 8.69 0.82
N ALA A 351 14.82 9.14 -0.45
CA ALA A 351 16.05 9.40 -1.18
C ALA A 351 16.92 10.45 -0.47
N LEU A 352 16.33 11.54 0.02
CA LEU A 352 17.08 12.55 0.78
C LEU A 352 17.69 11.97 2.07
N GLN A 353 16.93 11.15 2.80
CA GLN A 353 17.43 10.45 3.99
C GLN A 353 18.57 9.47 3.64
N ALA A 354 18.46 8.76 2.52
CA ALA A 354 19.46 7.82 2.04
C ALA A 354 20.77 8.53 1.67
N LEU A 355 20.70 9.61 0.89
CA LEU A 355 21.84 10.43 0.49
C LEU A 355 22.57 10.98 1.72
N GLY A 356 21.85 11.67 2.60
CA GLY A 356 22.47 12.26 3.78
C GLY A 356 22.93 11.24 4.82
N GLY A 357 22.28 10.07 4.89
CA GLY A 357 22.74 8.93 5.69
C GLY A 357 24.08 8.37 5.20
N CYS A 358 24.32 8.38 3.88
CA CYS A 358 25.60 8.01 3.30
C CYS A 358 26.69 9.05 3.59
N SER A 359 26.41 10.34 3.36
CA SER A 359 27.39 11.41 3.60
C SER A 359 27.88 11.45 5.04
N ARG A 360 27.01 11.22 6.03
CA ARG A 360 27.40 11.17 7.46
C ARG A 360 28.33 10.01 7.86
N ARG A 361 28.48 9.00 7.00
CA ARG A 361 29.41 7.87 7.25
C ARG A 361 30.83 8.17 6.77
N LEU A 362 31.00 9.14 5.88
CA LEU A 362 32.32 9.54 5.40
C LEU A 362 33.01 10.43 6.44
N PRO A 363 34.34 10.35 6.59
CA PRO A 363 35.10 11.33 7.36
C PRO A 363 34.76 12.76 6.92
N PRO A 364 34.72 13.76 7.82
CA PRO A 364 34.35 15.14 7.46
C PRO A 364 35.19 15.76 6.34
N GLU A 365 36.40 15.25 6.13
CA GLU A 365 37.35 15.63 5.08
C GLU A 365 37.06 14.99 3.71
N ASP A 366 36.29 13.90 3.67
CA ASP A 366 35.82 13.20 2.47
C ASP A 366 34.30 13.36 2.23
N GLY A 367 33.57 13.85 3.23
CA GLY A 367 32.12 14.06 3.21
C GLY A 367 31.75 15.28 2.38
N ILE A 368 31.84 15.15 1.05
CA ILE A 368 31.22 16.10 0.14
C ILE A 368 29.71 15.89 0.26
N ASP A 369 28.97 16.95 0.62
CA ASP A 369 27.51 16.95 0.56
C ASP A 369 27.08 16.55 -0.86
N ASP A 370 26.22 15.54 -0.96
CA ASP A 370 25.76 15.09 -2.26
C ASP A 370 25.01 16.23 -2.95
N PRO A 371 25.47 16.74 -4.12
CA PRO A 371 24.86 17.91 -4.74
C PRO A 371 23.40 17.66 -5.18
N ARG A 372 22.97 16.39 -5.22
CA ARG A 372 21.56 16.03 -5.45
C ARG A 372 20.70 16.33 -4.23
N ALA A 373 21.25 16.30 -3.02
CA ALA A 373 20.50 16.52 -1.77
C ALA A 373 19.93 17.94 -1.67
N ASP A 374 20.69 18.97 -2.06
CA ASP A 374 20.22 20.36 -2.05
C ASP A 374 19.03 20.57 -3.00
N LYS A 375 19.16 20.10 -4.25
CA LYS A 375 18.07 20.20 -5.24
C LYS A 375 16.84 19.42 -4.82
N LEU A 376 17.05 18.24 -4.23
CA LEU A 376 15.97 17.41 -3.72
C LEU A 376 15.26 18.08 -2.53
N CYS A 377 16.01 18.76 -1.66
CA CYS A 377 15.46 19.59 -0.58
C CYS A 377 14.60 20.72 -1.15
N ASP A 378 15.10 21.48 -2.13
CA ASP A 378 14.36 22.55 -2.80
C ASP A 378 13.06 22.02 -3.45
N TRP A 379 13.15 20.87 -4.12
CA TRP A 379 11.99 20.23 -4.73
C TRP A 379 10.96 19.83 -3.66
N LEU A 380 11.37 19.17 -2.58
CA LEU A 380 10.48 18.79 -1.48
C LEU A 380 9.81 20.02 -0.85
N ILE A 381 10.55 21.10 -0.59
CA ILE A 381 9.99 22.36 -0.09
C ILE A 381 8.95 22.91 -1.09
N GLY A 382 9.25 22.87 -2.38
CA GLY A 382 8.35 23.29 -3.45
C GLY A 382 7.07 22.46 -3.59
N GLN A 383 7.10 21.18 -3.17
CA GLN A 383 5.92 20.31 -3.15
C GLN A 383 5.00 20.53 -1.93
N GLN A 384 5.39 21.35 -0.96
CA GLN A 384 4.57 21.57 0.24
C GLN A 384 3.28 22.32 -0.11
N GLY A 385 2.14 21.75 0.30
CA GLY A 385 0.85 22.40 0.13
C GLY A 385 0.73 23.71 0.90
N THR A 386 -0.25 24.54 0.51
CA THR A 386 -0.53 25.83 1.17
C THR A 386 -0.85 25.66 2.65
N GLU A 387 -1.50 24.56 3.02
CA GLU A 387 -1.84 24.21 4.40
C GLU A 387 -0.64 23.69 5.21
N GLY A 388 0.47 23.32 4.58
CA GLY A 388 1.70 22.88 5.27
C GLY A 388 1.95 21.37 5.29
N HIS A 389 1.07 20.56 4.73
CA HIS A 389 1.28 19.12 4.55
C HIS A 389 1.71 18.80 3.11
N TRP A 390 2.16 17.56 2.92
CA TRP A 390 2.43 16.97 1.61
C TRP A 390 1.44 15.85 1.33
N PRO A 391 0.80 15.79 0.16
CA PRO A 391 0.10 14.59 -0.30
C PRO A 391 1.06 13.64 -1.03
N ASP A 392 0.78 12.33 -1.01
CA ASP A 392 1.53 11.34 -1.78
C ASP A 392 0.59 10.30 -2.41
N LYS A 393 0.99 9.71 -3.53
CA LYS A 393 0.19 8.72 -4.25
C LYS A 393 0.18 7.33 -3.63
N TRP A 394 1.14 7.01 -2.75
CA TRP A 394 1.25 5.68 -2.13
C TRP A 394 0.43 5.52 -0.85
N HIS A 395 -0.14 6.61 -0.32
CA HIS A 395 -0.80 6.59 0.97
C HIS A 395 -1.94 7.62 1.05
N ALA A 396 -3.11 7.20 1.53
CA ALA A 396 -4.30 8.05 1.64
C ALA A 396 -4.15 9.16 2.69
N SER A 397 -3.32 8.94 3.71
CA SER A 397 -3.12 9.89 4.79
C SER A 397 -2.03 10.91 4.48
N PRO A 398 -2.31 12.23 4.60
CA PRO A 398 -1.30 13.27 4.51
C PRO A 398 -0.32 13.26 5.70
N TYR A 399 -0.65 12.58 6.81
CA TYR A 399 0.24 12.50 7.97
C TYR A 399 1.47 11.63 7.68
N TYR A 400 1.31 10.55 6.90
CA TYR A 400 2.41 9.68 6.50
C TYR A 400 3.44 10.46 5.68
N SER A 401 3.01 11.02 4.54
CA SER A 401 3.85 11.78 3.63
C SER A 401 4.48 12.99 4.29
N THR A 402 3.71 13.72 5.12
CA THR A 402 4.25 14.86 5.88
C THR A 402 5.33 14.42 6.86
N GLU A 403 5.17 13.29 7.57
CA GLU A 403 6.21 12.80 8.47
C GLU A 403 7.48 12.41 7.72
N ARG A 404 7.37 11.70 6.58
CA ARG A 404 8.52 11.35 5.75
C ARG A 404 9.28 12.61 5.31
N CYS A 405 8.58 13.60 4.75
CA CYS A 405 9.16 14.87 4.31
C CYS A 405 9.78 15.65 5.48
N VAL A 406 9.10 15.77 6.61
CA VAL A 406 9.63 16.47 7.80
C VAL A 406 10.86 15.77 8.35
N SER A 407 10.85 14.44 8.45
CA SER A 407 12.00 13.66 8.93
C SER A 407 13.22 13.87 8.03
N ALA A 408 13.03 13.87 6.71
CA ALA A 408 14.09 14.13 5.74
C ALA A 408 14.62 15.57 5.85
N LEU A 409 13.72 16.56 5.77
CA LEU A 409 14.06 17.98 5.76
C LEU A 409 14.66 18.46 7.09
N ALA A 410 14.16 17.99 8.23
CA ALA A 410 14.69 18.38 9.54
C ALA A 410 16.12 17.83 9.76
N GLN A 411 16.44 16.65 9.21
CA GLN A 411 17.75 16.02 9.39
C GLN A 411 18.77 16.44 8.34
N HIS A 412 18.33 16.86 7.16
CA HIS A 412 19.19 17.02 5.98
C HIS A 412 18.99 18.33 5.20
N GLY A 413 17.92 19.07 5.44
CA GLY A 413 17.58 20.28 4.67
C GLY A 413 18.20 21.58 5.19
N GLY A 414 18.92 21.52 6.32
CA GLY A 414 19.59 22.69 6.91
C GLY A 414 18.66 23.86 7.26
N PRO A 415 19.22 25.08 7.42
CA PRO A 415 18.43 26.27 7.77
C PRO A 415 17.34 26.61 6.75
N HIS A 416 17.57 26.34 5.46
CA HIS A 416 16.62 26.68 4.39
C HIS A 416 15.29 25.92 4.54
N ALA A 417 15.33 24.65 4.96
CA ALA A 417 14.12 23.84 5.16
C ALA A 417 13.34 24.17 6.44
N SER A 418 13.88 25.00 7.35
CA SER A 418 13.29 25.26 8.67
C SER A 418 11.88 25.86 8.59
N ALA A 419 11.61 26.71 7.60
CA ALA A 419 10.29 27.30 7.41
C ALA A 419 9.24 26.25 6.99
N ALA A 420 9.60 25.35 6.08
CA ALA A 420 8.72 24.27 5.63
C ALA A 420 8.40 23.30 6.77
N VAL A 421 9.41 22.91 7.56
CA VAL A 421 9.25 22.06 8.74
C VAL A 421 8.35 22.74 9.79
N ALA A 422 8.58 24.02 10.10
CA ALA A 422 7.76 24.76 11.05
C ALA A 422 6.29 24.85 10.60
N LYS A 423 6.05 25.04 9.30
CA LYS A 423 4.70 25.06 8.73
C LYS A 423 3.98 23.71 8.90
N ALA A 424 4.68 22.60 8.69
CA ALA A 424 4.14 21.25 8.89
C ALA A 424 3.78 20.97 10.35
N VAL A 425 4.57 21.50 11.29
CA VAL A 425 4.32 21.38 12.74
C VAL A 425 3.09 22.17 13.15
N VAL A 426 2.94 23.38 12.61
CA VAL A 426 1.73 24.20 12.83
C VAL A 426 0.50 23.47 12.31
N TRP A 427 0.55 22.98 11.07
CA TRP A 427 -0.52 22.17 10.48
C TRP A 427 -0.87 20.97 11.35
N THR A 428 0.13 20.19 11.75
CA THR A 428 -0.08 19.00 12.59
C THR A 428 -0.74 19.37 13.91
N ALA A 429 -0.30 20.44 14.56
CA ALA A 429 -0.92 20.88 15.81
C ALA A 429 -2.34 21.46 15.60
N ASP A 430 -2.65 22.02 14.42
CA ASP A 430 -3.97 22.56 14.04
C ASP A 430 -5.00 21.46 13.71
N THR A 431 -4.54 20.29 13.27
CA THR A 431 -5.42 19.19 12.84
C THR A 431 -5.64 18.10 13.89
N GLN A 432 -5.14 18.30 15.12
CA GLN A 432 -5.38 17.35 16.22
C GLN A 432 -6.85 17.28 16.59
N ARG A 433 -7.40 16.07 16.70
CA ARG A 433 -8.79 15.82 17.09
C ARG A 433 -9.01 16.03 18.59
N ASP A 434 -10.27 16.07 19.03
CA ASP A 434 -10.67 16.32 20.43
C ASP A 434 -10.25 15.21 21.41
N ASP A 435 -10.07 13.98 20.93
CA ASP A 435 -9.56 12.85 21.72
C ASP A 435 -8.01 12.80 21.79
N GLY A 436 -7.32 13.69 21.08
CA GLY A 436 -5.86 13.74 21.02
C GLY A 436 -5.23 12.98 19.85
N SER A 437 -6.04 12.29 19.05
CA SER A 437 -5.59 11.55 17.87
C SER A 437 -5.46 12.42 16.62
N TRP A 438 -4.86 11.83 15.58
CA TRP A 438 -4.92 12.30 14.20
C TRP A 438 -5.45 11.21 13.28
N GLY A 439 -6.04 11.65 12.19
CA GLY A 439 -6.24 10.82 11.02
C GLY A 439 -7.21 11.40 10.00
N VAL A 440 -7.09 10.91 8.76
CA VAL A 440 -7.73 11.49 7.56
C VAL A 440 -9.24 11.24 7.51
N TRP A 441 -9.70 10.06 7.97
CA TRP A 441 -11.13 9.68 8.01
C TRP A 441 -11.64 9.39 9.42
N GLY A 442 -10.77 9.51 10.42
CA GLY A 442 -11.03 9.18 11.82
C GLY A 442 -9.70 9.12 12.56
N GLY A 443 -9.72 9.15 13.89
CA GLY A 443 -8.51 8.99 14.69
C GLY A 443 -7.92 7.58 14.52
N THR A 444 -6.63 7.48 14.20
CA THR A 444 -5.94 6.19 14.06
C THR A 444 -4.62 6.19 14.83
N ALA A 445 -4.19 5.01 15.31
CA ALA A 445 -2.91 4.87 15.98
C ALA A 445 -1.73 5.12 15.02
N GLU A 446 -1.85 4.67 13.77
CA GLU A 446 -0.85 4.88 12.72
C GLU A 446 -0.62 6.37 12.45
N GLU A 447 -1.68 7.13 12.16
CA GLU A 447 -1.55 8.54 11.80
C GLU A 447 -1.19 9.40 13.02
N THR A 448 -1.62 9.00 14.21
CA THR A 448 -1.18 9.63 15.46
C THR A 448 0.33 9.40 15.69
N ALA A 449 0.86 8.22 15.36
CA ALA A 449 2.29 7.95 15.45
C ALA A 449 3.10 8.85 14.49
N TYR A 450 2.61 9.06 13.26
CA TYR A 450 3.23 10.00 12.32
C TYR A 450 3.18 11.44 12.84
N ALA A 451 2.02 11.90 13.34
CA ALA A 451 1.86 13.23 13.91
C ALA A 451 2.80 13.49 15.09
N VAL A 452 2.94 12.52 16.01
CA VAL A 452 3.90 12.57 17.11
C VAL A 452 5.32 12.79 16.58
N LYS A 453 5.73 12.03 15.57
CA LYS A 453 7.08 12.15 14.99
C LYS A 453 7.30 13.48 14.28
N ILE A 454 6.29 14.05 13.61
CA ILE A 454 6.36 15.40 13.04
C ILE A 454 6.61 16.42 14.15
N LEU A 455 5.80 16.38 15.21
CA LEU A 455 5.90 17.31 16.33
C LEU A 455 7.24 17.16 17.07
N LEU A 456 7.80 15.96 17.19
CA LEU A 456 9.10 15.76 17.86
C LEU A 456 10.30 16.12 16.98
N SER A 457 10.21 15.96 15.65
CA SER A 457 11.33 16.20 14.72
C SER A 457 11.70 17.67 14.58
N ALA A 458 10.80 18.57 14.97
CA ALA A 458 10.98 20.01 14.86
C ALA A 458 11.10 20.72 16.21
N ALA A 459 11.29 19.98 17.30
CA ALA A 459 11.34 20.57 18.63
C ALA A 459 12.56 21.52 18.74
N PRO A 460 12.36 22.85 18.88
CA PRO A 460 13.43 23.72 19.32
C PRO A 460 13.87 23.28 20.73
N PRO A 461 15.01 23.78 21.25
CA PRO A 461 15.46 23.47 22.62
C PRO A 461 14.39 23.70 23.70
N THR A 462 13.34 24.47 23.41
CA THR A 462 12.16 24.60 24.26
C THR A 462 10.88 24.59 23.41
N PRO A 463 10.14 23.47 23.34
CA PRO A 463 8.91 23.37 22.55
C PRO A 463 7.83 24.32 23.08
N GLY A 464 7.00 24.84 22.18
CA GLY A 464 5.90 25.72 22.56
C GLY A 464 4.82 25.00 23.38
N ARG A 465 4.13 25.71 24.29
CA ARG A 465 3.08 25.10 25.15
C ARG A 465 2.03 24.30 24.38
N ARG A 466 1.67 24.78 23.18
CA ARG A 466 0.70 24.15 22.31
C ARG A 466 1.18 22.78 21.81
N GLN A 467 2.43 22.70 21.39
CA GLN A 467 3.08 21.46 20.93
C GLN A 467 3.19 20.45 22.07
N VAL A 468 3.60 20.89 23.27
CA VAL A 468 3.64 20.03 24.47
C VAL A 468 2.27 19.45 24.78
N ARG A 469 1.22 20.29 24.83
CA ARG A 469 -0.15 19.84 25.06
C ARG A 469 -0.63 18.85 23.99
N ALA A 470 -0.27 19.07 22.73
CA ALA A 470 -0.64 18.17 21.64
C ALA A 470 0.00 16.78 21.83
N LEU A 471 1.30 16.74 22.16
CA LEU A 471 2.02 15.50 22.44
C LEU A 471 1.49 14.76 23.67
N ASP A 472 1.12 15.46 24.75
CA ASP A 472 0.55 14.83 25.96
C ASP A 472 -0.80 14.16 25.67
N ARG A 473 -1.62 14.78 24.83
CA ARG A 473 -2.91 14.20 24.39
C ARG A 473 -2.70 13.03 23.44
N ALA A 474 -1.69 13.10 22.58
CA ALA A 474 -1.30 11.99 21.70
C ALA A 474 -0.87 10.76 22.51
N GLU A 475 -0.06 10.98 23.54
CA GLU A 475 0.41 9.95 24.46
C GLU A 475 -0.75 9.26 25.17
N ALA A 476 -1.70 10.05 25.73
CA ALA A 476 -2.90 9.52 26.34
C ALA A 476 -3.75 8.68 25.37
N TYR A 477 -3.88 9.13 24.11
CA TYR A 477 -4.60 8.38 23.08
C TYR A 477 -3.89 7.06 22.74
N LEU A 478 -2.58 7.10 22.46
CA LEU A 478 -1.80 5.92 22.09
C LEU A 478 -1.76 4.86 23.21
N ASP A 479 -1.72 5.29 24.48
CA ASP A 479 -1.81 4.37 25.61
C ASP A 479 -3.21 3.76 25.76
N ALA A 480 -4.28 4.53 25.49
CA ALA A 480 -5.64 4.02 25.55
C ALA A 480 -5.95 2.95 24.49
N VAL A 481 -5.35 3.06 23.29
CA VAL A 481 -5.59 2.13 22.18
C VAL A 481 -4.62 0.95 22.14
N ARG A 482 -3.64 0.89 23.04
CA ARG A 482 -2.58 -0.13 23.09
C ARG A 482 -3.10 -1.56 23.19
N ASP A 483 -4.10 -1.78 24.05
CA ASP A 483 -4.56 -3.11 24.41
C ASP A 483 -5.84 -3.52 23.66
N ALA A 484 -6.36 -2.66 22.77
CA ALA A 484 -7.70 -2.78 22.20
C ALA A 484 -7.83 -3.80 21.03
N GLY A 485 -6.80 -4.61 20.75
CA GLY A 485 -6.84 -5.57 19.64
C GLY A 485 -7.16 -4.88 18.30
N THR A 486 -6.79 -3.61 18.18
CA THR A 486 -7.35 -2.67 17.22
C THR A 486 -7.00 -3.08 15.81
N ARG A 487 -8.02 -3.34 14.99
CA ARG A 487 -7.87 -3.51 13.54
C ARG A 487 -7.44 -2.16 12.95
N HIS A 488 -6.17 -2.03 12.55
CA HIS A 488 -5.70 -0.82 11.87
C HIS A 488 -6.44 -0.64 10.54
N PRO A 489 -6.98 0.56 10.24
CA PRO A 489 -7.63 0.82 8.96
C PRO A 489 -6.61 0.74 7.81
N ALA A 490 -7.08 0.35 6.64
CA ALA A 490 -6.27 0.36 5.43
C ALA A 490 -6.10 1.80 4.90
N LEU A 491 -4.85 2.23 4.74
CA LEU A 491 -4.48 3.56 4.28
C LEU A 491 -3.42 3.55 3.15
N TRP A 492 -2.81 2.40 2.89
CA TRP A 492 -1.76 2.23 1.88
C TRP A 492 -2.39 1.93 0.53
N HIS A 493 -1.93 2.61 -0.51
CA HIS A 493 -2.43 2.37 -1.86
C HIS A 493 -1.68 1.22 -2.52
N ASP A 494 -2.43 0.22 -2.94
CA ASP A 494 -2.08 -0.67 -4.04
C ASP A 494 -3.20 -0.57 -5.09
N LYS A 495 -3.72 -1.68 -5.63
CA LYS A 495 -4.96 -1.69 -6.42
C LYS A 495 -6.13 -1.17 -5.59
N THR A 496 -6.21 -1.60 -4.33
CA THR A 496 -7.09 -1.01 -3.32
C THR A 496 -6.31 -0.68 -2.05
N LEU A 497 -7.01 -0.25 -0.99
CA LEU A 497 -6.39 0.06 0.28
C LEU A 497 -5.92 -1.19 1.02
N TYR A 498 -4.69 -1.19 1.53
CA TYR A 498 -4.20 -2.20 2.47
C TYR A 498 -3.57 -1.62 3.74
N ALA A 499 -3.26 -2.51 4.69
CA ALA A 499 -2.66 -2.17 5.99
C ALA A 499 -1.48 -3.12 6.28
N PRO A 500 -0.22 -2.67 6.19
CA PRO A 500 0.96 -3.46 6.54
C PRO A 500 1.16 -3.45 8.06
N ALA A 501 0.63 -4.47 8.73
CA ALA A 501 0.47 -4.49 10.19
C ALA A 501 1.80 -4.40 10.95
N ALA A 502 2.85 -5.09 10.49
CA ALA A 502 4.16 -5.05 11.16
C ALA A 502 4.81 -3.67 11.07
N MET A 503 4.66 -3.01 9.92
CA MET A 503 5.12 -1.63 9.76
C MET A 503 4.35 -0.69 10.69
N ILE A 504 3.03 -0.77 10.71
CA ILE A 504 2.19 0.09 11.56
C ILE A 504 2.57 -0.11 13.03
N GLU A 505 2.79 -1.36 13.45
CA GLU A 505 3.26 -1.70 14.80
C GLU A 505 4.63 -1.04 15.09
N ALA A 506 5.59 -1.09 14.16
CA ALA A 506 6.90 -0.45 14.31
C ALA A 506 6.79 1.08 14.44
N GLU A 507 5.92 1.70 13.65
CA GLU A 507 5.69 3.14 13.67
C GLU A 507 5.13 3.60 15.01
N ILE A 508 4.11 2.91 15.51
CA ILE A 508 3.49 3.15 16.83
C ILE A 508 4.49 2.92 17.95
N LEU A 509 5.22 1.80 17.91
CA LEU A 509 6.22 1.44 18.92
C LEU A 509 7.30 2.52 19.04
N ALA A 510 7.84 2.97 17.92
CA ALA A 510 8.82 4.05 17.90
C ALA A 510 8.25 5.39 18.40
N ALA A 511 7.02 5.76 18.00
CA ALA A 511 6.39 6.99 18.49
C ALA A 511 6.20 6.99 20.01
N ARG A 512 5.77 5.87 20.59
CA ARG A 512 5.59 5.73 22.04
C ARG A 512 6.91 5.81 22.79
N GLU A 513 7.98 5.20 22.26
CA GLU A 513 9.30 5.33 22.86
C GLU A 513 9.83 6.76 22.79
N MET A 514 9.64 7.46 21.67
CA MET A 514 10.02 8.87 21.53
C MET A 514 9.25 9.77 22.52
N LEU A 515 7.96 9.52 22.74
CA LEU A 515 7.16 10.21 23.77
C LEU A 515 7.67 9.93 25.19
N ARG A 516 8.08 8.69 25.47
CA ARG A 516 8.67 8.32 26.77
C ARG A 516 9.99 9.04 27.02
N ILE A 517 10.87 9.08 26.01
CA ILE A 517 12.19 9.74 26.09
C ILE A 517 12.04 11.24 26.33
N ARG A 518 11.00 11.88 25.78
CA ARG A 518 10.71 13.31 25.99
C ARG A 518 10.57 13.72 27.47
N HIS A 519 10.23 12.78 28.35
CA HIS A 519 10.08 13.03 29.79
C HIS A 519 11.37 12.82 30.59
N LEU A 520 12.43 12.30 29.97
CA LEU A 520 13.76 12.11 30.56
C LEU A 520 14.65 13.33 30.30
#